data_AF-A0A800HC46-F1
#
_entry.id   AF-A0A800HC46-F1
#
_cell.length_a   1.000
_cell.length_b   1.000
_cell.length_c   1.000
_cell.angle_alpha   90.00
_cell.angle_beta   90.00
_cell.angle_gamma   90.00
#
_symmetry.space_group_name_H-M   'P 1'
#
loop_
_entity.id
_entity.type
_entity.pdbx_description
1 polymer ?
#
loop_
_entity_poly.entity_id
_entity_poly.type
_entity_poly.pdbx_seq_one_letter_code
_entity_poly.pdbx_strand_id
1 'polypeptide(L)' 'MNKENVIDKLKTINYPGFSRDIVSFGMVKDVIVDEKAVIVYLNITSQNEEK' A
#
# COMPACT_ATOMS: atom_id res chain seq x y z
N MET A 1 -0.41 14.97 -10.12
CA MET A 1 0.12 13.66 -9.69
C MET A 1 -0.80 12.60 -10.28
N ASN A 2 -0.29 11.49 -10.83
CA ASN A 2 -1.14 10.41 -11.36
C ASN A 2 -1.06 9.18 -10.44
N LYS A 3 -1.97 8.22 -10.63
CA LYS A 3 -2.07 6.99 -9.82
C LYS A 3 -0.76 6.17 -9.85
N GLU A 4 -0.12 6.08 -11.01
CA GLU A 4 1.13 5.35 -11.18
C GLU A 4 2.27 5.92 -10.33
N ASN A 5 2.45 7.24 -10.31
CA ASN A 5 3.47 7.89 -9.49
C ASN A 5 3.24 7.65 -7.98
N VAL A 6 1.99 7.54 -7.54
CA VAL A 6 1.67 7.19 -6.15
C VAL A 6 2.05 5.73 -5.90
N ILE A 7 1.65 4.81 -6.78
CA ILE A 7 1.97 3.38 -6.65
C ILE A 7 3.49 3.16 -6.61
N ASP A 8 4.25 3.81 -7.48
CA ASP A 8 5.70 3.67 -7.50
C ASP A 8 6.36 4.22 -6.24
N LYS A 9 5.81 5.28 -5.64
CA LYS A 9 6.25 5.73 -4.31
C LYS A 9 5.91 4.70 -3.23
N LEU A 10 4.72 4.11 -3.26
CA LEU A 10 4.32 3.09 -2.29
C LEU A 10 5.22 1.83 -2.39
N LYS A 11 5.72 1.48 -3.58
CA LYS A 11 6.69 0.39 -3.77
C LYS A 11 8.04 0.63 -3.08
N THR A 12 8.34 1.86 -2.66
CA THR A 12 9.58 2.14 -1.90
C THR A 12 9.44 1.84 -0.40
N ILE A 13 8.22 1.54 0.06
CA ILE A 13 7.92 1.24 1.45
C ILE A 13 7.94 -0.28 1.62
N ASN A 14 9.00 -0.80 2.24
CA ASN A 14 9.13 -2.23 2.56
C ASN A 14 8.20 -2.63 3.70
N TYR A 15 7.58 -3.81 3.58
CA TYR A 15 6.79 -4.38 4.67
C TYR A 15 7.73 -4.93 5.75
N PRO A 16 7.59 -4.52 7.03
CA PRO A 16 8.49 -4.98 8.10
C PRO A 16 8.56 -6.50 8.22
N GLY A 17 9.79 -7.03 8.34
CA GLY A 17 10.03 -8.48 8.45
C GLY A 17 9.98 -9.25 7.12
N PHE A 18 9.77 -8.58 5.99
CA PHE A 18 9.77 -9.19 4.66
C PHE A 18 10.65 -8.38 3.68
N SER A 19 11.08 -9.01 2.59
CA SER A 19 11.89 -8.37 1.55
C SER A 19 11.09 -7.66 0.45
N ARG A 20 9.75 -7.70 0.53
CA ARG A 20 8.84 -7.14 -0.48
C ARG A 20 8.17 -5.86 0.03
N ASP A 21 7.88 -4.95 -0.89
CA ASP A 21 7.17 -3.71 -0.61
C ASP A 21 5.68 -3.91 -0.36
N ILE A 22 5.02 -2.90 0.23
CA ILE A 22 3.59 -2.97 0.60
C ILE A 22 2.65 -3.16 -0.61
N VAL A 23 3.05 -2.77 -1.82
CA VAL A 23 2.27 -3.01 -3.04
C VAL A 23 2.43 -4.46 -3.48
N SER A 24 3.67 -4.94 -3.59
CA SER A 24 3.99 -6.33 -3.96
C SER A 24 3.52 -7.34 -2.93
N PHE A 25 3.41 -6.94 -1.67
CA PHE A 25 2.85 -7.75 -0.58
C PHE A 25 1.32 -7.88 -0.68
N GLY A 26 0.65 -7.02 -1.45
CA GLY A 26 -0.81 -7.01 -1.59
C GLY A 26 -1.54 -6.20 -0.50
N MET A 27 -0.83 -5.37 0.25
CA MET A 27 -1.40 -4.54 1.31
C MET A 27 -2.16 -3.33 0.74
N VAL A 28 -1.78 -2.83 -0.44
CA VAL A 28 -2.48 -1.73 -1.10
C VAL A 28 -3.69 -2.27 -1.87
N LYS A 29 -4.89 -1.96 -1.38
CA LYS A 29 -6.16 -2.36 -2.00
C LYS A 29 -6.55 -1.45 -3.16
N ASP A 30 -6.47 -0.14 -2.95
CA ASP A 30 -6.76 0.84 -3.99
C ASP A 30 -6.08 2.18 -3.73
N VAL A 31 -5.92 2.96 -4.79
CA VAL A 31 -5.38 4.33 -4.78
C VAL A 31 -6.30 5.19 -5.62
N ILE A 32 -6.86 6.22 -4.99
CA ILE A 32 -7.67 7.26 -5.65
C ILE A 32 -6.86 8.55 -5.63
N VAL A 33 -6.70 9.16 -6.80
CA VAL A 33 -6.03 10.46 -6.94
C VAL A 33 -7.06 11.44 -7.46
N ASP A 34 -7.39 12.42 -6.63
CA ASP A 34 -8.22 13.58 -6.96
C ASP A 34 -7.31 14.82 -7.05
N GLU A 35 -7.82 15.91 -7.60
CA GLU A 35 -7.13 17.20 -7.70
C GLU A 35 -6.68 17.74 -6.33
N LYS A 36 -7.42 17.41 -5.26
CA LYS A 36 -7.17 17.93 -3.90
C LYS A 36 -6.50 16.94 -2.96
N ALA A 37 -6.61 15.64 -3.22
CA ALA A 37 -6.19 14.61 -2.27
C ALA A 37 -5.77 13.30 -2.93
N VAL A 38 -4.91 12.57 -2.23
CA VAL A 38 -4.59 11.17 -2.53
C VAL A 38 -5.15 10.32 -1.41
N ILE A 39 -6.02 9.38 -1.75
CA ILE A 39 -6.64 8.44 -0.82
C ILE A 39 -6.09 7.05 -1.12
N VAL A 40 -5.47 6.42 -0.12
CA VAL A 40 -4.92 5.07 -0.23
C VAL A 40 -5.73 4.14 0.68
N TYR A 41 -6.35 3.13 0.09
CA TYR A 41 -7.03 2.07 0.82
C TYR A 41 -6.06 0.92 1.05
N LEU A 42 -5.79 0.63 2.31
CA LEU A 42 -4.97 -0.50 2.72
C LEU A 42 -5.87 -1.66 3.15
N ASN A 43 -5.48 -2.87 2.77
CA ASN A 43 -6.02 -4.11 3.31
C ASN A 43 -4.97 -4.71 4.24
N ILE A 44 -5.12 -4.48 5.54
CA ILE A 44 -4.22 -5.04 6.55
C ILE A 44 -4.81 -6.39 6.95
N THR A 45 -4.32 -7.47 6.35
CA THR A 45 -4.60 -8.82 6.84
C THR A 45 -3.75 -9.02 8.09
N SER A 46 -4.23 -8.59 9.26
CA SER A 46 -3.62 -9.03 10.50
C SER A 46 -3.84 -10.53 10.60
N GLN A 47 -2.79 -11.32 10.43
CA GLN A 47 -2.75 -12.68 10.99
C GLN A 47 -2.54 -12.54 12.50
N ASN A 48 -3.43 -11.80 13.16
CA ASN A 48 -3.60 -11.84 14.60
C ASN A 48 -4.79 -12.76 14.84
N GLU A 49 -4.68 -14.01 14.38
CA GLU A 49 -5.25 -15.09 15.17
C GLU A 49 -4.36 -15.13 16.40
N GLU A 50 -4.82 -14.50 17.48
CA GLU A 50 -4.28 -14.77 18.81
C GLU A 50 -4.12 -16.30 18.95
N LYS A 51 -2.87 -16.75 19.07
CA LYS A 51 -2.53 -18.05 19.61
C LYS A 51 -1.41 -17.89 20.62
#